data_AF-A0A7W5V0L5-F1
#
_entry.id   AF-A0A7W5V0L5-F1
#
_cell.length_a   1.000
_cell.length_b   1.000
_cell.length_c   1.000
_cell.angle_alpha   90.00
_cell.angle_beta   90.00
_cell.angle_gamma   90.00
#
_symmetry.space_group_name_H-M   'P 1'
#
loop_
_entity.id
_entity.type
_entity.pdbx_description
1 polymer ?
#
loop_
_entity_poly.entity_id
_entity_poly.type
_entity_poly.pdbx_seq_one_letter_code
_entity_poly.pdbx_strand_id
1 'polypeptide(L)'
;MEVTTKVFVTYHQMLVAVPGADHPGSVPNGLTASIPEAAVIHTGLHTGEVEVTVRLTAGPPAPVDGWEEEAEVDLVTSTGDIHLSGLMEGASDGPTRPVLTPQGPGCYRMRVHARGRASGSGEVYLIVVWPVELGADAVARHRPEPLPRSKTDEIREWARKRGLPLSERGRISGGPDLRGEGPAR
;
A
#
# COMPACT_ATOMS: atom_id res chain seq x y z
N MET A 1 13.45 -4.52 -18.23
CA MET A 1 14.33 -3.54 -17.57
C MET A 1 14.74 -4.12 -16.23
N GLU A 2 15.97 -3.90 -15.78
CA GLU A 2 16.43 -4.29 -14.45
C GLU A 2 17.25 -3.16 -13.83
N VAL A 3 17.02 -2.88 -12.55
CA VAL A 3 17.80 -1.90 -11.79
C VAL A 3 17.95 -2.34 -10.35
N THR A 4 19.14 -2.16 -9.78
CA THR A 4 19.40 -2.38 -8.36
C THR A 4 19.59 -1.04 -7.68
N THR A 5 18.93 -0.85 -6.55
CA THR A 5 19.02 0.35 -5.73
C THR A 5 19.01 -0.02 -4.25
N LYS A 6 19.46 0.92 -3.43
CA LYS A 6 19.22 0.86 -1.99
C LYS A 6 17.92 1.58 -1.65
N VAL A 7 17.19 1.02 -0.70
CA VAL A 7 15.98 1.64 -0.13
C VAL A 7 16.18 1.80 1.36
N PHE A 8 16.01 3.03 1.85
CA PHE A 8 16.02 3.27 3.29
C PHE A 8 14.66 2.91 3.88
N VAL A 9 14.65 1.89 4.71
CA VAL A 9 13.47 1.30 5.33
C VAL A 9 13.30 1.87 6.73
N THR A 10 12.03 2.07 7.11
CA THR A 10 11.62 2.37 8.47
C THR A 10 10.40 1.54 8.81
N TYR A 11 10.24 1.17 10.09
CA TYR A 11 9.11 0.40 10.59
C TYR A 11 8.87 -0.92 9.84
N HIS A 12 9.94 -1.60 9.43
CA HIS A 12 9.90 -2.84 8.65
C HIS A 12 9.22 -2.69 7.27
N GLN A 13 9.12 -1.49 6.70
CA GLN A 13 8.27 -1.25 5.53
C GLN A 13 8.97 -0.54 4.38
N MET A 14 8.82 -1.14 3.20
CA MET A 14 8.98 -0.46 1.91
C MET A 14 7.66 -0.54 1.13
N LEU A 15 7.41 0.48 0.33
CA LEU A 15 6.18 0.65 -0.44
C LEU A 15 6.46 0.47 -1.92
N VAL A 16 5.51 -0.13 -2.61
CA VAL A 16 5.38 -0.12 -4.07
C VAL A 16 4.05 0.55 -4.37
N ALA A 17 4.05 1.87 -4.49
CA ALA A 17 2.82 2.65 -4.49
C ALA A 17 2.88 3.88 -5.41
N VAL A 18 1.70 4.37 -5.79
CA VAL A 18 1.54 5.74 -6.25
C VAL A 18 1.93 6.68 -5.10
N PRO A 19 2.71 7.75 -5.34
CA PRO A 19 3.12 8.67 -4.29
C PRO A 19 1.93 9.21 -3.50
N GLY A 20 1.97 9.03 -2.18
CA GLY A 20 0.92 9.49 -1.25
C GLY A 20 -0.34 8.62 -1.20
N ALA A 21 -0.39 7.48 -1.90
CA ALA A 21 -1.48 6.53 -1.75
C ALA A 21 -1.46 5.86 -0.36
N ASP A 22 -2.64 5.48 0.12
CA ASP A 22 -2.75 4.55 1.24
C ASP A 22 -2.09 3.21 0.88
N HIS A 23 -1.69 2.46 1.89
CA HIS A 23 -1.04 1.16 1.73
C HIS A 23 -1.62 0.14 2.72
N PRO A 24 -1.43 -1.17 2.50
CA PRO A 24 -2.00 -2.19 3.37
C PRO A 24 -1.46 -2.09 4.80
N GLY A 25 -2.36 -2.04 5.79
CA GLY A 25 -2.00 -2.03 7.21
C GLY A 25 -1.68 -3.42 7.81
N SER A 26 -1.83 -4.49 7.02
CA SER A 26 -1.53 -5.86 7.45
C SER A 26 -1.02 -6.69 6.29
N VAL A 27 -0.11 -7.63 6.58
CA VAL A 27 0.52 -8.50 5.59
C VAL A 27 0.34 -9.97 6.03
N PRO A 28 -0.74 -10.65 5.59
CA PRO A 28 -1.10 -11.97 6.13
C PRO A 28 -0.06 -13.07 5.92
N ASN A 29 0.68 -13.02 4.81
CA ASN A 29 1.77 -13.95 4.50
C ASN A 29 3.12 -13.53 5.11
N GLY A 30 3.16 -12.42 5.85
CA GLY A 30 4.38 -11.89 6.45
C GLY A 30 5.37 -11.20 5.50
N LEU A 31 5.15 -11.24 4.17
CA LEU A 31 6.07 -10.67 3.18
C LEU A 31 5.48 -9.51 2.38
N THR A 32 4.34 -9.68 1.71
CA THR A 32 3.73 -8.59 0.93
C THR A 32 2.22 -8.71 0.82
N ALA A 33 1.55 -7.57 0.77
CA ALA A 33 0.13 -7.42 0.51
C ALA A 33 -0.10 -6.22 -0.40
N SER A 34 -1.25 -6.17 -1.06
CA SER A 34 -1.65 -5.05 -1.91
C SER A 34 -3.10 -4.61 -1.70
N ILE A 35 -3.35 -3.36 -2.07
CA ILE A 35 -4.64 -2.73 -2.29
C ILE A 35 -4.54 -1.95 -3.62
N PRO A 36 -5.61 -1.33 -4.13
CA PRO A 36 -5.49 -0.44 -5.28
C PRO A 36 -4.45 0.67 -5.03
N GLU A 37 -3.66 0.96 -6.06
CA GLU A 37 -2.57 1.94 -6.08
C GLU A 37 -1.35 1.64 -5.20
N ALA A 38 -1.35 0.55 -4.42
CA ALA A 38 -0.25 0.29 -3.49
C ALA A 38 -0.06 -1.18 -3.11
N ALA A 39 1.19 -1.53 -2.88
CA ALA A 39 1.60 -2.71 -2.12
C ALA A 39 2.61 -2.32 -1.04
N VAL A 40 2.63 -3.09 0.03
CA VAL A 40 3.65 -3.00 1.09
C VAL A 40 4.48 -4.28 1.08
N ILE A 41 5.77 -4.15 1.35
CA ILE A 41 6.67 -5.27 1.57
C ILE A 41 7.25 -5.13 2.97
N HIS A 42 7.10 -6.18 3.77
CA HIS A 42 7.64 -6.26 5.12
C HIS A 42 9.08 -6.75 5.11
N THR A 43 9.94 -6.03 5.81
CA THR A 43 11.36 -6.35 5.97
C THR A 43 11.67 -6.97 7.32
N GLY A 44 12.73 -7.78 7.36
CA GLY A 44 13.32 -8.25 8.61
C GLY A 44 13.96 -7.10 9.38
N LEU A 45 14.67 -6.24 8.66
CA LEU A 45 15.29 -5.02 9.19
C LEU A 45 14.22 -3.98 9.56
N HIS A 46 14.21 -3.52 10.81
CA HIS A 46 13.29 -2.47 11.25
C HIS A 46 13.60 -1.12 10.59
N THR A 47 14.86 -0.69 10.66
CA THR A 47 15.32 0.60 10.12
C THR A 47 16.72 0.45 9.53
N GLY A 48 16.92 0.99 8.32
CA GLY A 48 18.22 1.03 7.65
C GLY A 48 18.11 0.80 6.15
N GLU A 49 19.23 0.62 5.47
CA GLU A 49 19.24 0.35 4.02
C GLU A 49 19.10 -1.14 3.72
N VAL A 50 18.25 -1.47 2.75
CA VAL A 50 18.20 -2.79 2.12
C VAL A 50 18.51 -2.66 0.63
N GLU A 51 19.13 -3.69 0.05
CA GLU A 51 19.36 -3.76 -1.39
C GLU A 51 18.13 -4.37 -2.08
N VAL A 52 17.64 -3.68 -3.10
CA VAL A 52 16.46 -4.10 -3.86
C VAL A 52 16.77 -4.06 -5.35
N THR A 53 16.60 -5.20 -6.01
CA THR A 53 16.58 -5.29 -7.47
C THR A 53 15.15 -5.27 -7.96
N VAL A 54 14.82 -4.34 -8.85
CA VAL A 54 13.54 -4.28 -9.56
C VAL A 54 13.74 -4.79 -10.97
N ARG A 55 12.93 -5.76 -11.40
CA ARG A 55 12.91 -6.32 -12.75
C ARG A 55 11.52 -6.18 -13.38
N LEU A 56 11.44 -5.45 -14.47
CA LEU A 56 10.23 -5.33 -15.29
C LEU A 56 10.32 -6.29 -16.48
N THR A 57 9.31 -7.14 -16.62
CA THR A 57 9.22 -8.18 -17.65
C THR A 57 7.90 -8.07 -18.42
N ALA A 58 7.85 -8.64 -19.64
CA ALA A 58 6.67 -8.57 -20.50
C ALA A 58 5.59 -9.61 -20.16
N GLY A 59 5.92 -10.58 -19.30
CA GLY A 59 5.07 -11.69 -18.90
C GLY A 59 5.65 -12.40 -17.68
N PRO A 60 5.04 -13.49 -17.20
CA PRO A 60 5.46 -14.15 -15.97
C PRO A 60 6.92 -14.63 -16.06
N PRO A 61 7.77 -14.32 -15.06
CA PRO A 61 9.16 -14.74 -15.06
C PRO A 61 9.27 -16.25 -14.83
N ALA A 62 10.35 -16.84 -15.34
CA ALA A 62 10.75 -18.17 -14.93
C ALA A 62 11.05 -18.19 -13.42
N PRO A 63 10.85 -19.33 -12.73
CA PRO A 63 11.28 -19.48 -11.34
C PRO A 63 12.75 -19.12 -11.15
N VAL A 64 13.07 -18.51 -10.02
CA VAL A 64 14.43 -18.13 -9.65
C VAL A 64 14.80 -18.84 -8.36
N ASP A 65 15.85 -19.66 -8.39
CA ASP A 65 16.33 -20.39 -7.22
C ASP A 65 17.14 -19.49 -6.26
N GLY A 66 17.35 -19.95 -5.03
CA GLY A 66 18.26 -19.31 -4.06
C GLY A 66 17.64 -18.20 -3.20
N TRP A 67 16.31 -18.08 -3.21
CA TRP A 67 15.53 -17.20 -2.34
C TRP A 67 14.90 -17.99 -1.18
N GLU A 68 14.77 -17.35 -0.02
CA GLU A 68 14.22 -17.99 1.19
C GLU A 68 12.70 -17.85 1.26
N GLU A 69 12.18 -16.72 0.80
CA GLU A 69 10.76 -16.41 0.79
C GLU A 69 10.35 -15.87 -0.57
N GLU A 70 9.14 -16.22 -1.00
CA GLU A 70 8.51 -15.72 -2.21
C GLU A 70 7.03 -15.45 -1.94
N ALA A 71 6.51 -14.34 -2.43
CA ALA A 71 5.09 -14.05 -2.43
C ALA A 71 4.68 -13.25 -3.67
N GLU A 72 3.46 -13.46 -4.12
CA GLU A 72 2.91 -12.84 -5.33
C GLU A 72 1.58 -12.14 -5.02
N VAL A 73 1.41 -10.92 -5.53
CA VAL A 73 0.19 -10.11 -5.37
C VAL A 73 -0.18 -9.43 -6.68
N ASP A 74 -1.46 -9.14 -6.87
CA ASP A 74 -1.92 -8.25 -7.94
C ASP A 74 -1.65 -6.80 -7.55
N LEU A 75 -1.19 -6.01 -8.51
CA LEU A 75 -0.95 -4.57 -8.38
C LEU A 75 -1.84 -3.86 -9.39
N VAL A 76 -2.86 -3.16 -8.90
CA VAL A 76 -3.86 -2.47 -9.73
C VAL A 76 -3.64 -0.97 -9.58
N THR A 77 -3.57 -0.26 -10.71
CA THR A 77 -3.41 1.20 -10.72
C THR A 77 -4.27 1.85 -11.80
N SER A 78 -4.87 2.98 -11.45
CA SER A 78 -5.60 3.86 -12.36
C SER A 78 -4.73 5.00 -12.89
N THR A 79 -3.58 5.27 -12.27
CA THR A 79 -2.65 6.33 -12.67
C THR A 79 -1.49 5.82 -13.51
N GLY A 80 -1.03 4.59 -13.26
CA GLY A 80 0.16 4.04 -13.91
C GLY A 80 1.47 4.64 -13.39
N ASP A 81 1.47 5.23 -12.20
CA ASP A 81 2.61 5.97 -11.64
C ASP A 81 3.11 5.35 -10.32
N ILE A 82 3.32 4.02 -10.33
CA ILE A 82 3.78 3.29 -9.15
C ILE A 82 5.31 3.33 -9.05
N HIS A 83 5.81 3.64 -7.86
CA HIS A 83 7.23 3.65 -7.52
C HIS A 83 7.53 2.79 -6.29
N LEU A 84 8.76 2.29 -6.21
CA LEU A 84 9.32 1.70 -5.00
C LEU A 84 9.80 2.83 -4.07
N SER A 85 9.46 2.86 -2.79
CA SER A 85 9.96 3.85 -1.80
C SER A 85 10.11 3.25 -0.40
N GLY A 86 10.89 3.90 0.48
CA GLY A 86 10.76 3.68 1.92
C GLY A 86 9.45 4.28 2.44
N LEU A 87 8.92 3.78 3.57
CA LEU A 87 7.67 4.28 4.16
C LEU A 87 7.68 5.80 4.40
N MET A 88 8.79 6.30 4.95
CA MET A 88 8.95 7.71 5.32
C MET A 88 9.72 8.53 4.27
N GLU A 89 10.01 7.95 3.11
CA GLU A 89 10.72 8.62 2.04
C GLU A 89 9.74 9.54 1.28
N GLY A 90 9.95 10.85 1.39
CA GLY A 90 9.14 11.84 0.67
C GLY A 90 9.38 11.81 -0.83
N ALA A 91 8.37 12.21 -1.61
CA ALA A 91 8.42 12.24 -3.08
C ALA A 91 9.54 13.12 -3.67
N SER A 92 10.14 14.02 -2.86
CA SER A 92 11.12 15.02 -3.31
C SER A 92 12.55 14.81 -2.80
N ASP A 93 12.79 13.85 -1.89
CA ASP A 93 14.05 13.77 -1.14
C ASP A 93 15.00 12.66 -1.64
N GLY A 94 14.71 12.06 -2.80
CA GLY A 94 15.46 10.92 -3.34
C GLY A 94 15.74 10.99 -4.86
N PRO A 95 16.66 10.15 -5.37
CA PRO A 95 16.87 9.99 -6.80
C PRO A 95 15.58 9.55 -7.49
N THR A 96 15.35 10.01 -8.72
CA THR A 96 14.20 9.59 -9.52
C THR A 96 14.19 8.06 -9.67
N ARG A 97 13.19 7.42 -9.07
CA ARG A 97 13.04 5.96 -9.12
C ARG A 97 12.25 5.56 -10.36
N PRO A 98 12.50 4.36 -10.93
CA PRO A 98 11.75 3.90 -12.08
C PRO A 98 10.26 3.82 -11.76
N VAL A 99 9.43 4.06 -12.77
CA VAL A 99 8.02 3.70 -12.76
C VAL A 99 7.91 2.19 -12.96
N LEU A 100 7.23 1.50 -12.06
CA LEU A 100 7.07 0.03 -12.07
C LEU A 100 5.92 -0.44 -12.98
N THR A 101 5.19 0.50 -13.55
CA THR A 101 4.01 0.31 -14.40
C THR A 101 4.24 0.89 -15.79
N PRO A 102 5.17 0.32 -16.59
CA PRO A 102 5.65 0.93 -17.83
C PRO A 102 4.61 1.00 -18.95
N GLN A 103 3.46 0.31 -18.81
CA GLN A 103 2.34 0.39 -19.75
C GLN A 103 1.26 1.38 -19.28
N GLY A 104 1.52 2.13 -18.20
CA GLY A 104 0.57 3.07 -17.61
C GLY A 104 -0.48 2.37 -16.74
N PRO A 105 -1.67 2.99 -16.60
CA PRO A 105 -2.79 2.43 -15.85
C PRO A 105 -3.13 1.01 -16.29
N GLY A 106 -3.55 0.18 -15.34
CA GLY A 106 -3.94 -1.19 -15.61
C GLY A 106 -3.61 -2.08 -14.43
N CYS A 107 -3.30 -3.33 -14.76
CA CYS A 107 -3.07 -4.35 -13.76
C CYS A 107 -1.82 -5.14 -14.06
N TYR A 108 -1.11 -5.43 -12.98
CA TYR A 108 0.19 -6.04 -13.00
C TYR A 108 0.21 -7.14 -11.95
N ARG A 109 1.11 -8.09 -12.11
CA ARG A 109 1.48 -9.03 -11.07
C ARG A 109 2.81 -8.58 -10.53
N MET A 110 2.93 -8.58 -9.21
CA MET A 110 4.18 -8.33 -8.51
C MET A 110 4.56 -9.59 -7.74
N ARG A 111 5.77 -10.09 -8.00
CA ARG A 111 6.40 -11.14 -7.20
C ARG A 111 7.55 -10.55 -6.42
N VAL A 112 7.59 -10.84 -5.13
CA VAL A 112 8.63 -10.42 -4.21
C VAL A 112 9.38 -11.67 -3.77
N HIS A 113 10.68 -11.67 -3.99
CA HIS A 113 11.59 -12.64 -3.42
C HIS A 113 12.43 -11.96 -2.34
N ALA A 114 12.67 -12.67 -1.24
CA ALA A 114 13.48 -12.17 -0.13
C ALA A 114 14.45 -13.22 0.39
N ARG A 115 15.58 -12.73 0.91
CA ARG A 115 16.60 -13.52 1.59
C ARG A 115 17.25 -12.69 2.70
N GLY A 116 17.59 -13.33 3.81
CA GLY A 116 18.27 -12.70 4.94
C GLY A 116 17.35 -11.97 5.93
N ARG A 117 16.02 -12.09 5.77
CA ARG A 117 15.04 -11.41 6.64
C ARG A 117 15.11 -11.90 8.08
N ALA A 118 15.32 -13.19 8.29
CA ALA A 118 15.34 -13.78 9.63
C ALA A 118 16.55 -13.31 10.48
N SER A 119 17.68 -12.98 9.83
CA SER A 119 18.87 -12.48 10.53
C SER A 119 18.90 -10.95 10.63
N GLY A 120 18.16 -10.23 9.77
CA GLY A 120 18.20 -8.77 9.66
C GLY A 120 19.54 -8.22 9.14
N SER A 121 20.43 -9.09 8.64
CA SER A 121 21.75 -8.74 8.13
C SER A 121 21.95 -9.30 6.74
N GLY A 122 22.40 -8.47 5.80
CA GLY A 122 22.54 -8.87 4.39
C GLY A 122 21.21 -9.15 3.70
N GLU A 123 20.14 -8.49 4.17
CA GLU A 123 18.79 -8.62 3.63
C GLU A 123 18.72 -8.03 2.22
N VAL A 124 18.27 -8.86 1.26
CA VAL A 124 18.18 -8.50 -0.15
C VAL A 124 16.83 -8.90 -0.73
N TYR A 125 16.39 -8.12 -1.71
CA TYR A 125 15.10 -8.28 -2.35
C TYR A 125 15.19 -8.29 -3.87
N LEU A 126 14.39 -9.14 -4.50
CA LEU A 126 14.06 -9.06 -5.92
C LEU A 126 12.57 -8.83 -6.08
N ILE A 127 12.20 -7.73 -6.72
CA ILE A 127 10.83 -7.39 -7.08
C ILE A 127 10.69 -7.55 -8.58
N VAL A 128 9.88 -8.50 -9.02
CA VAL A 128 9.58 -8.71 -10.44
C VAL A 128 8.15 -8.26 -10.72
N VAL A 129 7.98 -7.39 -11.71
CA VAL A 129 6.67 -6.89 -12.13
C VAL A 129 6.44 -7.20 -13.61
N TRP A 130 5.24 -7.65 -13.94
CA TRP A 130 4.80 -7.84 -15.32
C TRP A 130 3.33 -7.46 -15.50
N PRO A 131 2.96 -6.92 -16.67
CA PRO A 131 1.56 -6.63 -16.97
C PRO A 131 0.77 -7.94 -16.99
N VAL A 132 -0.48 -7.86 -16.54
CA VAL A 132 -1.45 -8.92 -16.71
C VAL A 132 -2.60 -8.33 -17.50
N GLU A 133 -2.93 -8.91 -18.64
CA GLU A 133 -4.20 -8.61 -19.31
C GLU A 133 -5.33 -9.05 -18.38
N LEU A 134 -5.82 -8.12 -17.58
CA LEU A 134 -6.97 -8.35 -16.75
C LEU A 134 -8.21 -8.06 -17.60
N GLY A 135 -8.81 -9.13 -18.12
CA GLY A 135 -10.21 -9.09 -18.55
C GLY A 135 -11.06 -8.42 -17.46
N ALA A 136 -12.15 -7.75 -17.87
CA ALA A 136 -12.96 -6.83 -17.07
C ALA A 136 -13.26 -7.25 -15.61
N ASP A 137 -13.26 -8.55 -15.33
CA ASP A 137 -13.53 -9.15 -14.01
C ASP A 137 -12.49 -8.84 -12.93
N ALA A 138 -11.22 -8.61 -13.26
CA ALA A 138 -10.22 -8.47 -12.21
C ALA A 138 -10.08 -7.02 -11.69
N VAL A 139 -10.40 -6.03 -12.52
CA VAL A 139 -10.68 -4.66 -12.06
C VAL A 139 -11.91 -4.68 -11.15
N ALA A 140 -12.92 -5.50 -11.43
CA ALA A 140 -14.11 -5.63 -10.59
C ALA A 140 -13.83 -6.30 -9.23
N ARG A 141 -12.88 -7.25 -9.15
CA ARG A 141 -12.46 -7.89 -7.88
C ARG A 141 -11.65 -6.96 -6.96
N HIS A 142 -10.86 -6.07 -7.55
CA HIS A 142 -9.98 -5.14 -6.82
C HIS A 142 -10.56 -3.75 -6.68
N ARG A 143 -11.67 -3.44 -7.37
CA ARG A 143 -12.48 -2.28 -7.02
C ARG A 143 -12.97 -2.51 -5.59
N PRO A 144 -12.62 -1.66 -4.61
CA PRO A 144 -13.33 -1.69 -3.35
C PRO A 144 -14.80 -1.52 -3.71
N GLU A 145 -15.66 -2.41 -3.21
CA GLU A 145 -17.09 -2.15 -3.23
C GLU A 145 -17.26 -0.70 -2.78
N PRO A 146 -17.86 0.18 -3.61
CA PRO A 146 -17.89 1.59 -3.28
C PRO A 146 -18.46 1.69 -1.88
N LEU A 147 -17.65 2.19 -0.94
CA LEU A 147 -18.14 2.46 0.41
C LEU A 147 -19.48 3.19 0.21
N PRO A 148 -20.57 2.71 0.82
CA PRO A 148 -21.87 3.33 0.63
C PRO A 148 -21.67 4.81 0.87
N ARG A 149 -21.95 5.63 -0.15
CA ARG A 149 -21.81 7.08 -0.10
C ARG A 149 -22.80 7.55 0.95
N SER A 150 -22.35 7.58 2.21
CA SER A 150 -23.03 8.05 3.41
C SER A 150 -24.56 8.04 3.33
N LYS A 151 -25.19 7.08 4.00
CA LYS A 151 -26.31 7.45 4.88
C LYS A 151 -26.05 6.82 6.24
N THR A 152 -25.87 7.70 7.23
CA THR A 152 -25.72 7.46 8.67
C THR A 152 -26.57 6.31 9.22
N ASP A 153 -27.67 5.95 8.55
CA ASP A 153 -28.58 4.89 8.95
C ASP A 153 -28.07 3.47 8.68
N GLU A 154 -27.28 3.25 7.62
CA GLU A 154 -26.70 1.91 7.33
C GLU A 154 -25.62 1.53 8.35
N ILE A 155 -24.79 2.50 8.76
CA ILE A 155 -23.79 2.33 9.83
C ILE A 155 -24.48 2.06 11.18
N ARG A 156 -25.60 2.75 11.46
CA ARG A 156 -26.42 2.52 12.66
C ARG A 156 -27.09 1.16 12.66
N GLU A 157 -27.53 0.67 11.50
CA GLU A 157 -28.12 -0.65 11.37
C GLU A 157 -27.08 -1.76 11.55
N TRP A 158 -25.88 -1.58 10.98
CA TRP A 158 -24.73 -2.47 11.18
C TRP A 158 -24.29 -2.54 12.65
N ALA A 159 -24.20 -1.40 13.34
CA ALA A 159 -23.82 -1.35 14.75
C ALA A 159 -24.88 -1.98 15.68
N ARG A 160 -26.17 -1.81 15.38
CA ARG A 160 -27.28 -2.48 16.08
C ARG A 160 -27.23 -3.99 15.94
N LYS A 161 -26.97 -4.51 14.74
CA LYS A 161 -26.83 -5.96 14.49
C LYS A 161 -25.68 -6.60 15.28
N ARG A 162 -24.71 -5.80 15.74
CA ARG A 162 -23.52 -6.26 16.49
C ARG A 162 -23.48 -5.83 17.96
N GLY A 163 -24.52 -5.18 18.47
CA GLY A 163 -24.62 -4.77 19.88
C GLY A 163 -23.61 -3.70 20.32
N LEU A 164 -23.09 -2.90 19.37
CA LEU A 164 -22.10 -1.84 19.66
C LEU A 164 -22.80 -0.51 20.01
N PRO A 165 -22.31 0.26 21.00
CA PRO A 165 -22.91 1.53 21.39
C PRO A 165 -22.67 2.61 20.33
N LEU A 166 -23.74 3.29 19.91
CA LEU A 166 -23.72 4.43 18.98
C LEU A 166 -23.77 5.74 19.78
N SER A 167 -22.77 6.61 19.66
CA SER A 167 -22.84 7.96 20.23
C SER A 167 -23.68 8.89 19.35
N GLU A 168 -24.61 9.61 19.95
CA GLU A 168 -25.41 10.61 19.25
C GLU A 168 -24.62 11.92 19.14
N ARG A 169 -24.43 12.38 17.89
CA ARG A 169 -23.93 13.68 17.44
C ARG A 169 -22.42 13.80 17.25
N GLY A 170 -22.05 13.85 15.97
CA GLY A 170 -20.82 14.49 15.53
C GLY A 170 -20.84 15.99 15.88
N ARG A 171 -20.04 16.35 16.89
CA ARG A 171 -19.32 17.62 16.99
C ARG A 171 -18.38 17.52 18.19
N ILE A 172 -17.06 17.62 17.95
CA ILE A 172 -16.15 18.03 19.01
C ILE A 172 -16.19 19.56 19.06
N SER A 173 -16.85 20.10 20.08
CA SER A 173 -16.74 21.52 20.45
C SER A 173 -16.20 21.57 21.87
N GLY A 174 -15.07 22.24 22.04
CA GLY A 174 -14.40 22.42 23.33
C GLY A 174 -13.32 23.48 23.26
N GLY A 175 -13.70 24.71 22.89
CA GLY A 175 -12.93 25.93 23.13
C GLY A 175 -13.93 27.06 23.40
N PRO A 176 -13.86 27.78 24.53
CA PRO A 176 -14.83 28.82 24.82
C PRO A 176 -14.35 30.16 24.25
N ASP A 177 -15.20 30.85 23.49
CA ASP A 177 -15.18 32.32 23.52
C ASP A 177 -16.54 32.94 23.17
N LEU A 178 -17.02 33.70 24.15
CA LEU A 178 -17.75 34.97 24.12
C LEU A 178 -18.90 35.27 23.14
N ARG A 179 -19.89 35.96 23.75
CA ARG A 179 -20.96 36.83 23.21
C ARG A 179 -22.24 36.10 22.76
N GLY A 180 -23.45 36.51 23.15
CA GLY A 180 -23.84 37.64 23.99
C GLY A 180 -25.37 37.72 24.17
N GLU A 181 -25.75 38.69 25.00
CA GLU A 181 -26.97 39.53 24.97
C GLU A 181 -28.35 39.01 25.46
N GLY A 182 -28.82 39.69 26.53
CA GLY A 182 -30.18 40.21 26.75
C GLY A 182 -31.23 39.27 27.40
N PRO A 183 -32.32 39.80 28.03
CA PRO A 183 -32.87 41.15 27.88
C PRO A 183 -33.32 41.86 29.19
N ALA A 184 -33.87 43.06 29.00
CA ALA A 184 -34.38 44.03 29.97
C ALA A 184 -35.36 43.50 31.05
N ARG A 185 -35.14 43.94 32.29
CA ARG A 185 -35.98 44.90 33.04
C ARG A 185 -35.18 45.53 34.17
#